data_AF-A0A935S3Y8-F1
#
_entry.id   AF-A0A935S3Y8-F1
#
_cell.length_a   1.000
_cell.length_b   1.000
_cell.length_c   1.000
_cell.angle_alpha   90.00
_cell.angle_beta   90.00
_cell.angle_gamma   90.00
#
_symmetry.space_group_name_H-M   'P 1'
#
loop_
_entity.id
_entity.type
_entity.pdbx_description
1 polymer ?
#
loop_
_entity_poly.entity_id
_entity_poly.type
_entity_poly.pdbx_seq_one_letter_code
_entity_poly.pdbx_strand_id
1 'polypeptide(L)'
;MAEIKEITVFSVGDSNSLKTWSNVPYFFTKNLELKGYKVNRVNIEENKALFNLYKYTAFAFLKLIYRNSNHTYFRSKLNYGLTNKK
;
A
#
# COMPACT_ATOMS: atom_id res chain seq x y z
N MET A 1 19.51 -12.50 22.34
CA MET A 1 18.52 -11.97 21.38
C MET A 1 19.01 -12.31 19.98
N ALA A 2 18.14 -12.72 19.06
CA ALA A 2 18.55 -13.01 17.69
C ALA A 2 19.00 -11.73 16.97
N GLU A 3 20.09 -11.79 16.23
CA GLU A 3 20.58 -10.68 15.42
C GLU A 3 19.61 -10.47 14.23
N ILE A 4 18.95 -9.32 14.18
CA ILE A 4 18.03 -8.97 13.09
C ILE A 4 18.87 -8.60 11.87
N LYS A 5 18.90 -9.47 10.85
CA LYS A 5 19.64 -9.23 9.61
C LYS A 5 18.80 -8.67 8.46
N GLU A 6 17.49 -8.88 8.51
CA GLU A 6 16.57 -8.61 7.41
C GLU A 6 15.25 -8.02 7.92
N ILE A 7 14.79 -6.95 7.26
CA ILE A 7 13.58 -6.21 7.62
C ILE A 7 12.72 -6.05 6.36
N THR A 8 11.47 -6.50 6.43
CA THR A 8 10.48 -6.25 5.37
C THR A 8 9.65 -5.03 5.73
N VAL A 9 9.68 -4.01 4.86
CA VAL A 9 8.95 -2.75 5.02
C VAL A 9 7.80 -2.72 4.04
N PHE A 10 6.58 -2.64 4.57
CA PHE A 10 5.36 -2.42 3.81
C PHE A 10 5.04 -0.93 3.77
N SER A 11 4.86 -0.37 2.59
CA SER A 11 4.53 1.06 2.42
C SER A 11 3.45 1.26 1.37
N VAL A 12 2.54 2.21 1.63
CA VAL A 12 1.66 2.75 0.60
C VAL A 12 2.50 3.68 -0.27
N GLY A 13 2.85 3.24 -1.47
CA GLY A 13 3.77 3.92 -2.37
C GLY A 13 5.16 3.30 -2.34
N ASP A 14 5.95 3.58 -3.37
CA ASP A 14 7.28 3.00 -3.56
C ASP A 14 8.29 3.57 -2.56
N SER A 15 8.75 2.77 -1.58
CA SER A 15 9.74 3.23 -0.60
C SER A 15 11.14 3.45 -1.18
N ASN A 16 11.37 3.20 -2.47
CA ASN A 16 12.58 3.59 -3.18
C ASN A 16 12.47 4.98 -3.85
N SER A 17 11.29 5.61 -3.78
CA SER A 17 11.01 6.90 -4.40
C SER A 17 10.91 8.02 -3.37
N LEU A 18 11.65 9.11 -3.59
CA LEU A 18 11.54 10.36 -2.82
C LEU A 18 10.15 11.02 -2.93
N LYS A 19 9.38 10.68 -3.97
CA LYS A 19 8.02 11.20 -4.19
C LYS A 19 6.97 10.51 -3.30
N THR A 20 7.32 9.40 -2.66
CA THR A 20 6.43 8.72 -1.72
C THR A 20 6.18 9.60 -0.51
N TRP A 21 4.94 9.57 0.02
CA TRP A 21 4.40 10.53 0.98
C TRP A 21 5.42 11.00 2.02
N SER A 22 5.54 12.32 2.16
CA SER A 22 6.44 13.00 3.10
C SER A 22 7.89 12.49 3.08
N ASN A 23 8.32 11.82 1.98
CA ASN A 23 9.66 11.25 1.82
C ASN A 23 10.06 10.27 2.94
N VAL A 24 9.11 9.89 3.80
CA VAL A 24 9.35 9.11 5.03
C VAL A 24 9.77 7.69 4.68
N PRO A 25 9.06 6.93 3.81
CA PRO A 25 9.46 5.56 3.50
C PRO A 25 10.84 5.48 2.85
N TYR A 26 11.19 6.48 2.05
CA TYR A 26 12.51 6.58 1.43
C TYR A 26 13.60 6.74 2.48
N PHE A 27 13.55 7.80 3.30
CA PHE A 27 14.58 8.05 4.28
C PHE A 27 14.64 6.97 5.37
N PHE A 28 13.50 6.38 5.75
CA PHE A 28 13.45 5.28 6.69
C PHE A 28 14.18 4.05 6.15
N THR A 29 13.81 3.56 4.97
CA THR A 29 14.44 2.37 4.38
C THR A 29 15.91 2.60 4.05
N LYS A 30 16.27 3.81 3.57
CA LYS A 30 17.66 4.15 3.28
C LYS A 30 18.54 4.15 4.51
N ASN A 31 18.04 4.67 5.64
CA ASN A 31 18.80 4.65 6.90
C ASN A 31 18.96 3.23 7.45
N LEU A 32 17.98 2.33 7.26
CA LEU A 32 18.12 0.92 7.63
C LEU A 32 19.22 0.24 6.81
N GLU A 33 19.26 0.47 5.50
CA GLU A 33 20.34 -0.06 4.65
C GLU A 33 21.71 0.46 5.06
N LEU A 34 21.83 1.76 5.36
CA LEU A 34 23.08 2.38 5.83
C LEU A 34 23.57 1.79 7.16
N LYS A 35 22.66 1.27 7.99
CA LYS A 35 22.98 0.56 9.24
C LYS A 35 23.33 -0.91 9.03
N GLY A 36 23.35 -1.39 7.79
CA GLY A 36 23.73 -2.78 7.45
C GLY A 36 22.57 -3.77 7.44
N TYR A 37 21.31 -3.32 7.55
CA TYR A 37 20.16 -4.21 7.43
C TYR A 37 19.84 -4.50 5.96
N LYS A 38 19.48 -5.75 5.64
CA LYS A 38 18.84 -6.07 4.36
C LYS A 38 17.38 -5.62 4.41
N VAL A 39 16.97 -4.73 3.51
CA VAL A 39 15.61 -4.18 3.48
C VAL A 39 14.82 -4.71 2.29
N ASN A 40 13.79 -5.51 2.56
CA ASN A 40 12.80 -5.89 1.55
C ASN A 40 11.70 -4.85 1.50
N ARG A 41 11.40 -4.33 0.31
CA ARG A 41 10.41 -3.27 0.12
C ARG A 41 9.17 -3.84 -0.51
N VAL A 42 8.03 -3.68 0.14
CA VAL A 42 6.74 -4.13 -0.36
C VAL A 42 5.82 -2.93 -0.53
N ASN A 43 5.60 -2.51 -1.78
CA ASN A 43 4.63 -1.49 -2.09
C ASN A 43 3.22 -2.08 -2.05
N ILE A 44 2.39 -1.61 -1.12
CA ILE A 44 0.99 -2.00 -0.95
C ILE A 44 0.01 -0.96 -1.52
N GLU A 45 0.50 -0.01 -2.34
CA GLU A 45 -0.35 0.95 -3.06
C GLU A 45 -1.33 0.20 -3.97
N GLU A 46 -2.59 0.59 -3.85
CA GLU A 46 -3.66 0.07 -4.69
C GLU A 46 -3.48 0.52 -6.15
N ASN A 47 -3.85 -0.35 -7.09
CA ASN A 47 -3.76 -0.01 -8.51
C ASN A 47 -4.71 1.16 -8.83
N LYS A 48 -4.16 2.29 -9.26
CA LYS A 48 -4.91 3.53 -9.53
C LYS A 48 -6.03 3.35 -10.56
N ALA A 49 -5.82 2.53 -11.59
CA ALA A 49 -6.83 2.28 -12.61
C ALA A 49 -8.02 1.51 -12.02
N LEU A 50 -7.74 0.45 -11.25
CA LEU A 50 -8.78 -0.35 -10.60
C LEU A 50 -9.49 0.42 -9.48
N PHE A 51 -8.76 1.25 -8.74
CA PHE A 51 -9.32 2.18 -7.76
C PHE A 51 -10.35 3.10 -8.42
N ASN A 52 -9.97 3.74 -9.53
CA ASN A 52 -10.87 4.64 -10.26
C ASN A 52 -12.08 3.91 -10.82
N LEU A 53 -11.88 2.74 -11.42
CA LEU A 53 -12.98 1.90 -11.91
C LEU A 53 -13.96 1.58 -10.78
N TYR A 54 -13.47 1.11 -9.63
CA TYR A 54 -14.31 0.79 -8.47
C TYR A 54 -15.04 2.02 -7.91
N LYS A 55 -14.35 3.17 -7.85
CA LYS A 55 -14.91 4.44 -7.36
C LYS A 55 -16.12 4.90 -8.17
N TYR A 56 -16.05 4.83 -9.50
CA TYR A 56 -17.13 5.31 -10.38
C TYR A 56 -18.20 4.26 -10.67
N THR A 57 -17.99 2.99 -10.30
CA THR A 57 -18.96 1.90 -10.50
C THR A 57 -19.54 1.41 -9.18
N ALA A 58 -18.86 0.46 -8.54
CA ALA A 58 -19.32 -0.21 -7.33
C ALA A 58 -19.54 0.76 -6.16
N PHE A 59 -18.61 1.69 -5.93
CA PHE A 59 -18.75 2.66 -4.84
C PHE A 59 -19.89 3.66 -5.10
N ALA A 60 -20.06 4.12 -6.33
CA ALA A 60 -21.16 5.01 -6.71
C ALA A 60 -22.52 4.34 -6.48
N PHE A 61 -22.68 3.08 -6.91
CA PHE A 61 -23.88 2.29 -6.65
C PHE A 61 -24.10 2.05 -5.15
N LEU A 62 -23.03 1.73 -4.41
CA LEU A 62 -23.12 1.44 -2.99
C LEU A 62 -23.45 2.69 -2.16
N LYS A 63 -23.03 3.89 -2.61
CA LYS A 63 -23.45 5.18 -2.04
C LYS A 63 -24.93 5.49 -2.27
N LEU A 64 -25.51 4.98 -3.36
CA LEU A 64 -26.93 5.14 -3.66
C LEU A 64 -27.80 4.32 -2.71
N ILE A 65 -27.39 3.09 -2.40
CA ILE A 65 -28.13 2.20 -1.48
C ILE A 65 -27.79 2.52 -0.01
N TYR A 66 -26.53 2.82 0.29
CA TYR A 66 -26.01 3.07 1.62
C TYR A 66 -25.23 4.39 1.67
N ARG A 67 -25.98 5.49 1.89
CA ARG A 67 -25.45 6.87 1.84
C ARG A 67 -24.26 7.12 2.77
N ASN A 68 -24.21 6.44 3.92
CA ASN A 68 -23.15 6.56 4.92
C ASN A 68 -22.02 5.53 4.76
N SER A 69 -21.98 4.80 3.64
CA SER A 69 -20.89 3.85 3.41
C SER A 69 -19.54 4.55 3.25
N ASN A 70 -18.55 4.05 3.99
CA ASN A 70 -17.14 4.41 3.90
C ASN A 70 -16.30 3.31 3.22
N HIS A 71 -16.96 2.45 2.43
CA HIS A 71 -16.30 1.32 1.79
C HIS A 71 -15.40 1.78 0.63
N THR A 72 -14.08 1.63 0.77
CA THR A 72 -13.12 1.99 -0.28
C THR A 72 -12.69 0.77 -1.12
N TYR A 73 -12.07 1.01 -2.28
CA TYR A 73 -11.48 -0.05 -3.10
C TYR A 73 -10.42 -0.84 -2.33
N PHE A 74 -9.57 -0.16 -1.56
CA PHE A 74 -8.62 -0.77 -0.63
C PHE A 74 -9.22 -1.90 0.23
N ARG A 75 -10.45 -1.69 0.73
CA ARG A 75 -11.19 -2.65 1.59
C ARG A 75 -12.03 -3.66 0.82
N SER A 76 -12.01 -3.63 -0.51
CA SER A 76 -12.78 -4.56 -1.34
C SER A 76 -12.13 -5.94 -1.40
N LYS A 77 -12.97 -6.98 -1.49
CA LYS A 77 -12.49 -8.36 -1.75
C LYS A 77 -11.70 -8.46 -3.06
N LEU A 78 -11.99 -7.59 -4.03
CA LEU A 78 -11.25 -7.46 -5.28
C LEU A 78 -9.78 -7.08 -5.02
N ASN A 79 -9.54 -6.00 -4.27
CA ASN A 79 -8.18 -5.59 -3.93
C ASN A 79 -7.46 -6.66 -3.10
N TYR A 80 -8.14 -7.23 -2.08
CA TYR A 80 -7.58 -8.32 -1.27
C TYR A 80 -7.14 -9.52 -2.11
N GLY A 81 -7.97 -9.95 -3.07
CA GLY A 81 -7.64 -11.08 -3.94
C GLY A 81 -6.46 -10.80 -4.88
N LEU A 82 -6.29 -9.56 -5.33
CA LEU A 82 -5.18 -9.17 -6.19
C LEU A 82 -3.87 -9.02 -5.41
N THR A 83 -3.93 -8.51 -4.18
CA THR A 83 -2.73 -8.32 -3.32
C THR A 83 -2.18 -9.65 -2.80
N ASN A 84 -3.04 -10.63 -2.48
CA ASN A 84 -2.61 -11.95 -1.96
C ASN A 84 -2.31 -12.99 -3.04
N LYS A 85 -2.51 -12.69 -4.32
CA LYS A 85 -2.21 -13.60 -5.44
C LYS A 85 -0.77 -13.48 -5.95
N LYS A 86 0.04 -12.60 -5.36
CA LYS A 86 1.48 -12.46 -5.64
C LYS A 86 2.28 -13.26 -4.62
#